data_AF-A0AAU9N478-F1
#
_entry.id   AF-A0AAU9N478-F1
#
_cell.length_a   1.000
_cell.length_b   1.000
_cell.length_c   1.000
_cell.angle_alpha   90.00
_cell.angle_beta   90.00
_cell.angle_gamma   90.00
#
_symmetry.space_group_name_H-M   'P 1'
#
loop_
_entity.id
_entity.type
_entity.pdbx_description
1 polymer ?
#
loop_
_entity_poly.entity_id
_entity_poly.type
_entity_poly.pdbx_seq_one_letter_code
_entity_poly.pdbx_strand_id
1 'polypeptide(L)'
;MKAWQYDEYGSVDVLKLATDLAIPEINDDQIIPGYDVAGVVVKVGSEFGTLAEYVAVEERLLALKPKNLDFVEAAALPLAIETAYEGLERANFKEGQSILLLNGAGGVGSFVIQLAKHVFRASKVAATSGTTKLELLESLGADIAIDYTKENFEDLPDKYDVVYDAIGQVEKAVKAVKEGGSVVSIVFTGVSSDAQNWDKSKLCYAYNRKENRRVESNSSKLGNIN
;
A
#
# COMPACT_ATOMS: atom_id res chain seq x y z
N MET A 1 -15.87 -13.98 -23.75
CA MET A 1 -14.80 -13.06 -23.33
C MET A 1 -13.70 -13.86 -22.64
N LYS A 2 -12.51 -13.30 -22.49
CA LYS A 2 -11.40 -13.93 -21.77
C LYS A 2 -11.25 -13.25 -20.42
N ALA A 3 -11.17 -14.01 -19.32
CA ALA A 3 -10.93 -13.48 -17.99
C ALA A 3 -9.85 -14.31 -17.28
N TRP A 4 -9.12 -13.68 -16.37
CA TRP A 4 -8.15 -14.37 -15.54
C TRP A 4 -8.80 -14.66 -14.19
N GLN A 5 -8.74 -15.91 -13.75
CA GLN A 5 -9.19 -16.34 -12.43
C GLN A 5 -7.98 -16.76 -11.60
N TYR A 6 -8.01 -16.47 -10.30
CA TYR A 6 -7.14 -17.17 -9.35
C TYR A 6 -7.63 -18.61 -9.20
N ASP A 7 -6.76 -19.56 -9.48
CA ASP A 7 -7.05 -20.99 -9.35
C ASP A 7 -5.89 -21.71 -8.63
N GLU A 8 -6.19 -22.78 -7.89
CA GLU A 8 -5.18 -23.57 -7.20
C GLU A 8 -4.39 -24.41 -8.21
N TYR A 9 -3.06 -24.43 -8.09
CA TYR A 9 -2.23 -25.46 -8.71
C TYR A 9 -1.19 -25.93 -7.69
N GLY A 10 -1.51 -27.00 -6.97
CA GLY A 10 -0.70 -27.42 -5.82
C GLY A 10 -0.89 -26.46 -4.64
N SER A 11 0.18 -26.16 -3.90
CA SER A 11 0.13 -25.38 -2.66
C SER A 11 0.26 -23.86 -2.83
N VAL A 12 0.02 -23.33 -4.04
CA VAL A 12 0.21 -21.90 -4.34
C VAL A 12 -0.91 -21.39 -5.24
N ASP A 13 -1.43 -20.20 -4.92
CA ASP A 13 -2.38 -19.48 -5.75
C ASP A 13 -1.67 -18.91 -6.99
N VAL A 14 -2.13 -19.28 -8.19
CA VAL A 14 -1.54 -18.81 -9.45
C VAL A 14 -2.64 -18.23 -10.35
N LEU A 15 -2.35 -17.14 -11.06
CA LEU A 15 -3.23 -16.61 -12.09
C LEU A 15 -3.32 -17.62 -13.26
N LYS A 16 -4.52 -18.12 -13.55
CA LYS A 16 -4.78 -18.91 -14.77
C LYS A 16 -5.77 -18.19 -15.66
N LEU A 17 -5.56 -18.32 -16.97
CA LEU A 17 -6.51 -17.84 -17.96
C LEU A 17 -7.69 -18.80 -17.99
N ALA A 18 -8.86 -18.34 -17.56
CA ALA A 18 -10.11 -19.09 -17.64
C ALA A 18 -10.93 -18.56 -18.82
N THR A 19 -11.25 -19.42 -19.77
CA THR A 19 -11.97 -19.03 -20.99
C THR A 19 -13.46 -19.34 -20.95
N ASP A 20 -13.93 -19.99 -19.88
CA ASP A 20 -15.26 -20.57 -19.70
C ASP A 20 -16.01 -20.05 -18.47
N LEU A 21 -15.63 -18.86 -17.98
CA LEU A 21 -16.35 -18.20 -16.88
C LEU A 21 -17.75 -17.74 -17.32
N ALA A 22 -18.76 -18.10 -16.52
CA ALA A 22 -20.13 -17.67 -16.72
C ALA A 22 -20.26 -16.19 -16.34
N ILE A 23 -20.63 -15.35 -17.31
CA ILE A 23 -20.88 -13.94 -17.09
C ILE A 23 -22.35 -13.79 -16.67
N PRO A 24 -22.65 -13.17 -15.52
CA PRO A 24 -24.03 -12.84 -15.19
C PRO A 24 -24.59 -11.87 -16.24
N GLU A 25 -25.86 -12.06 -16.64
CA GLU A 25 -26.52 -11.09 -17.50
C GLU A 25 -26.50 -9.71 -16.83
N ILE A 26 -25.91 -8.72 -17.52
CA ILE A 26 -25.85 -7.34 -17.07
C ILE A 26 -27.12 -6.65 -17.57
N ASN A 27 -27.95 -6.20 -16.65
CA ASN A 27 -29.11 -5.38 -16.97
C ASN A 27 -28.69 -3.92 -17.19
N ASP A 28 -29.45 -3.15 -17.97
CA ASP A 28 -29.13 -1.75 -18.29
C ASP A 28 -29.02 -0.85 -17.05
N ASP A 29 -29.68 -1.21 -15.95
CA ASP A 29 -29.62 -0.52 -14.65
C ASP A 29 -28.37 -0.85 -13.82
N GLN A 30 -27.59 -1.84 -14.25
CA GLN A 30 -26.30 -2.23 -13.66
C GLN A 30 -25.11 -1.66 -14.41
N ILE A 31 -25.36 -0.98 -15.53
CA ILE A 31 -24.36 -0.20 -16.25
C ILE A 31 -24.45 1.23 -15.72
N ILE A 32 -23.29 1.83 -15.42
CA ILE A 32 -23.21 3.27 -15.10
C ILE A 32 -22.77 3.99 -16.40
N PRO A 33 -23.70 4.33 -17.32
CA PRO A 33 -23.32 4.98 -18.58
C PRO A 33 -22.81 6.40 -18.34
N GLY A 34 -21.78 6.78 -19.09
CA GLY A 34 -21.29 8.16 -19.16
C GLY A 34 -20.27 8.57 -18.10
N TYR A 35 -19.74 7.63 -17.31
CA TYR A 35 -18.68 7.90 -16.33
C TYR A 35 -17.47 7.01 -16.55
N ASP A 36 -16.30 7.63 -16.67
CA ASP A 36 -15.01 6.93 -16.58
C ASP A 36 -14.66 6.78 -15.09
N VAL A 37 -14.38 5.56 -14.65
CA VAL A 37 -14.14 5.23 -13.23
C VAL A 37 -12.87 4.39 -13.06
N ALA A 38 -12.26 4.47 -11.88
CA ALA A 38 -11.17 3.62 -11.43
C ALA A 38 -11.37 3.27 -9.95
N GLY A 39 -10.88 2.12 -9.50
CA GLY A 39 -11.07 1.68 -8.12
C GLY A 39 -10.32 0.39 -7.79
N VAL A 40 -10.42 -0.05 -6.53
CA VAL A 40 -9.88 -1.32 -6.08
C VAL A 40 -11.00 -2.34 -5.99
N VAL A 41 -10.87 -3.44 -6.75
CA VAL A 41 -11.78 -4.58 -6.63
C VAL A 41 -10.98 -5.77 -6.15
N VAL A 42 -11.10 -6.07 -4.86
CA VAL A 42 -10.40 -7.21 -4.23
C VAL A 42 -11.21 -8.50 -4.42
N LYS A 43 -12.54 -8.41 -4.42
CA LYS A 43 -13.41 -9.57 -4.52
C LYS A 43 -14.77 -9.20 -5.11
N VAL A 44 -15.28 -10.04 -6.00
CA VAL A 44 -16.64 -9.98 -6.54
C VAL A 44 -17.31 -11.32 -6.27
N GLY A 45 -18.18 -11.39 -5.26
CA GLY A 45 -18.78 -12.66 -4.86
C GLY A 45 -17.76 -13.69 -4.36
N SER A 46 -17.57 -14.79 -5.10
CA SER A 46 -16.56 -15.84 -4.86
C SER A 46 -15.32 -15.73 -5.75
N GLU A 47 -15.29 -14.80 -6.70
CA GLU A 47 -14.22 -14.67 -7.69
C GLU A 47 -13.25 -13.52 -7.33
N PHE A 48 -11.99 -13.70 -7.74
CA PHE A 48 -10.88 -12.78 -7.53
C PHE A 48 -10.28 -12.38 -8.89
N GLY A 49 -10.05 -11.09 -9.09
CA GLY A 49 -9.29 -10.56 -10.24
C GLY A 49 -10.07 -9.52 -11.06
N THR A 50 -9.32 -8.58 -11.64
CA THR A 50 -9.82 -7.48 -12.49
C THR A 50 -9.16 -7.42 -13.86
N LEU A 51 -8.26 -8.36 -14.18
CA LEU A 51 -7.67 -8.49 -15.50
C LEU A 51 -8.69 -9.15 -16.45
N ALA A 52 -9.71 -8.38 -16.82
CA ALA A 52 -10.80 -8.81 -17.69
C ALA A 52 -11.33 -7.61 -18.48
N GLU A 53 -12.08 -7.89 -19.55
CA GLU A 53 -12.75 -6.83 -20.33
C GLU A 53 -13.89 -6.18 -19.51
N TYR A 54 -14.50 -6.92 -18.58
CA TYR A 54 -15.58 -6.45 -17.71
C TYR A 54 -15.45 -7.06 -16.32
N VAL A 55 -15.89 -6.33 -15.29
CA VAL A 55 -15.97 -6.79 -13.90
C VAL A 55 -17.20 -6.18 -13.23
N ALA A 56 -17.99 -6.99 -12.52
CA ALA A 56 -19.06 -6.48 -11.67
C ALA A 56 -18.45 -5.95 -10.36
N VAL A 57 -18.85 -4.78 -9.90
CA VAL A 57 -18.22 -4.12 -8.75
C VAL A 57 -19.26 -3.29 -7.98
N GLU A 58 -19.11 -3.21 -6.68
CA GLU A 58 -19.93 -2.33 -5.85
C GLU A 58 -19.56 -0.86 -6.11
N GLU A 59 -20.55 0.01 -6.33
CA GLU A 59 -20.34 1.44 -6.62
C GLU A 59 -19.42 2.13 -5.59
N ARG A 60 -19.55 1.77 -4.31
CA ARG A 60 -18.72 2.33 -3.22
C ARG A 60 -17.22 2.02 -3.31
N LEU A 61 -16.81 1.10 -4.19
CA LEU A 61 -15.41 0.75 -4.45
C LEU A 61 -14.83 1.50 -5.65
N LEU A 62 -15.61 2.37 -6.27
CA LEU A 62 -15.22 3.14 -7.44
C LEU A 62 -15.10 4.63 -7.12
N ALA A 63 -14.18 5.29 -7.80
CA ALA A 63 -14.07 6.73 -7.87
C ALA A 63 -14.07 7.18 -9.34
N LEU A 64 -14.42 8.45 -9.57
CA LEU A 64 -14.31 9.04 -10.89
C LEU A 64 -12.85 9.06 -11.35
N LYS A 65 -12.61 8.64 -12.59
CA LYS A 65 -11.29 8.70 -13.21
C LYS A 65 -10.83 10.16 -13.29
N PRO A 66 -9.62 10.50 -12.84
CA PRO A 66 -9.06 11.83 -13.06
C PRO A 66 -9.10 12.18 -14.55
N LYS A 67 -9.54 13.40 -14.88
CA LYS A 67 -9.74 13.85 -16.26
C LYS A 67 -8.42 13.98 -17.04
N ASN A 68 -7.31 14.14 -16.34
CA ASN A 68 -5.97 14.34 -16.89
C ASN A 68 -5.16 13.06 -17.04
N LEU A 69 -5.72 11.90 -16.68
CA LEU A 69 -5.07 10.59 -16.80
C LEU A 69 -5.80 9.74 -17.82
N ASP A 70 -5.08 8.89 -18.53
CA ASP A 70 -5.71 7.82 -19.30
C ASP A 70 -6.17 6.65 -18.39
N PHE A 71 -6.79 5.63 -18.96
CA PHE A 71 -7.27 4.48 -18.19
C PHE A 71 -6.13 3.64 -17.60
N VAL A 72 -4.99 3.53 -18.28
CA VAL A 72 -3.84 2.73 -17.81
C VAL A 72 -3.21 3.40 -16.60
N GLU A 73 -2.97 4.71 -16.70
CA GLU A 73 -2.47 5.54 -15.60
C GLU A 73 -3.43 5.51 -14.41
N ALA A 74 -4.73 5.71 -14.65
CA ALA A 74 -5.72 5.71 -13.58
C ALA A 74 -5.90 4.35 -12.92
N ALA A 75 -5.81 3.24 -13.67
CA ALA A 75 -5.90 1.89 -13.11
C ALA A 75 -4.69 1.52 -12.23
N ALA A 76 -3.53 2.16 -12.42
CA ALA A 76 -2.33 1.89 -11.63
C ALA A 76 -2.34 2.53 -10.23
N LEU A 77 -3.24 3.50 -9.99
CA LEU A 77 -3.27 4.26 -8.74
C LEU A 77 -3.91 3.52 -7.55
N PRO A 78 -5.14 2.97 -7.65
CA PRO A 78 -6.01 2.78 -6.48
C PRO A 78 -5.39 1.91 -5.40
N LEU A 79 -4.91 0.72 -5.75
CA LEU A 79 -4.33 -0.20 -4.77
C LEU A 79 -3.08 0.38 -4.11
N ALA A 80 -2.19 0.99 -4.91
CA ALA A 80 -0.90 1.47 -4.42
C ALA A 80 -1.04 2.73 -3.55
N ILE A 81 -1.89 3.68 -3.96
CA ILE A 81 -2.10 4.94 -3.24
C ILE A 81 -2.92 4.73 -1.96
N GLU A 82 -3.95 3.87 -1.98
CA GLU A 82 -4.72 3.53 -0.77
C GLU A 82 -3.84 2.82 0.24
N THR A 83 -3.02 1.85 -0.19
CA THR A 83 -2.08 1.17 0.70
C THR A 83 -1.09 2.17 1.33
N ALA A 84 -0.53 3.09 0.52
CA ALA A 84 0.39 4.11 1.01
C ALA A 84 -0.28 5.03 2.06
N TYR A 85 -1.48 5.52 1.75
CA TYR A 85 -2.23 6.43 2.62
C TYR A 85 -2.63 5.76 3.93
N GLU A 86 -3.20 4.55 3.85
CA GLU A 86 -3.65 3.79 5.01
C GLU A 86 -2.47 3.42 5.93
N GLY A 87 -1.30 3.11 5.37
CA GLY A 87 -0.08 2.90 6.14
C GLY A 87 0.37 4.15 6.91
N LEU A 88 0.32 5.32 6.27
CA LEU A 88 0.64 6.60 6.93
C LEU A 88 -0.37 6.94 8.04
N GLU A 89 -1.66 6.67 7.82
CA GLU A 89 -2.71 6.84 8.85
C GLU A 89 -2.51 5.90 10.03
N ARG A 90 -2.20 4.63 9.78
CA ARG A 90 -1.94 3.64 10.84
C ARG A 90 -0.68 3.93 11.64
N ALA A 91 0.35 4.49 11.00
CA ALA A 91 1.51 5.03 11.68
C ALA A 91 1.20 6.30 12.48
N ASN A 92 -0.03 6.83 12.37
CA ASN A 92 -0.43 8.11 12.93
C ASN A 92 0.53 9.23 12.53
N PHE A 93 1.02 9.21 11.29
CA PHE A 93 2.01 10.16 10.79
C PHE A 93 1.46 11.58 10.78
N LYS A 94 2.24 12.53 11.29
CA LYS A 94 1.87 13.94 11.47
C LYS A 94 2.82 14.88 10.75
N GLU A 95 2.31 16.06 10.44
CA GLU A 95 3.10 17.17 9.93
C GLU A 95 4.34 17.42 10.78
N GLY A 96 5.47 17.66 10.13
CA GLY A 96 6.76 17.89 10.77
C GLY A 96 7.49 16.63 11.26
N GLN A 97 6.92 15.44 11.17
CA GLN A 97 7.63 14.19 11.46
C GLN A 97 8.56 13.77 10.32
N SER A 98 9.64 13.07 10.64
CA SER A 98 10.53 12.45 9.66
C SER A 98 10.15 11.00 9.37
N ILE A 99 10.30 10.57 8.12
CA ILE A 99 9.97 9.22 7.68
C ILE A 99 11.10 8.60 6.87
N LEU A 100 11.34 7.31 7.09
CA LEU A 100 12.16 6.46 6.23
C LEU A 100 11.29 5.41 5.56
N LEU A 101 11.34 5.34 4.24
CA LEU A 101 10.63 4.35 3.45
C LEU A 101 11.59 3.29 2.90
N LEU A 102 11.29 2.03 3.17
CA LEU A 102 12.02 0.91 2.58
C LEU A 102 11.38 0.55 1.23
N ASN A 103 12.19 0.46 0.17
CA ASN A 103 11.75 0.25 -1.22
C ASN A 103 10.91 1.39 -1.80
N GLY A 104 11.48 2.60 -1.81
CA GLY A 104 10.81 3.81 -2.28
C GLY A 104 10.49 3.86 -3.77
N ALA A 105 11.20 3.08 -4.59
CA ALA A 105 10.94 3.03 -6.03
C ALA A 105 9.93 1.93 -6.44
N GLY A 106 9.30 1.27 -5.47
CA GLY A 106 8.22 0.31 -5.69
C GLY A 106 6.86 0.97 -5.91
N GLY A 107 5.85 0.18 -6.27
CA GLY A 107 4.49 0.67 -6.54
C GLY A 107 3.92 1.51 -5.39
N VAL A 108 3.82 0.93 -4.19
CA VAL A 108 3.37 1.66 -2.98
C VAL A 108 4.39 2.73 -2.57
N GLY A 109 5.68 2.39 -2.62
CA GLY A 109 6.73 3.26 -2.12
C GLY A 109 6.75 4.63 -2.82
N SER A 110 6.56 4.65 -4.14
CA SER A 110 6.56 5.88 -4.92
C SER A 110 5.44 6.85 -4.49
N PHE A 111 4.29 6.33 -4.04
CA PHE A 111 3.21 7.13 -3.47
C PHE A 111 3.49 7.55 -2.04
N VAL A 112 4.12 6.70 -1.21
CA VAL A 112 4.47 7.07 0.17
C VAL A 112 5.39 8.29 0.19
N ILE A 113 6.38 8.37 -0.71
CA ILE A 113 7.29 9.55 -0.81
C ILE A 113 6.48 10.81 -1.08
N GLN A 114 5.66 10.78 -2.13
CA GLN A 114 4.88 11.94 -2.56
C GLN A 114 3.84 12.36 -1.52
N LEU A 115 3.12 11.41 -0.93
CA LEU A 115 2.14 11.68 0.13
C LEU A 115 2.82 12.24 1.37
N ALA A 116 3.92 11.63 1.82
CA ALA A 116 4.67 12.11 2.97
C ALA A 116 5.17 13.55 2.76
N LYS A 117 5.71 13.84 1.58
CA LYS A 117 6.27 15.16 1.26
C LYS A 117 5.19 16.23 1.09
N HIS A 118 4.19 15.96 0.24
CA HIS A 118 3.28 16.99 -0.25
C HIS A 118 1.95 17.06 0.49
N VAL A 119 1.46 15.95 1.03
CA VAL A 119 0.17 15.88 1.73
C VAL A 119 0.36 15.95 3.24
N PHE A 120 1.21 15.09 3.80
CA PHE A 120 1.47 15.02 5.22
C PHE A 120 2.54 16.00 5.70
N ARG A 121 3.24 16.68 4.78
CA ARG A 121 4.25 17.72 5.09
C ARG A 121 5.31 17.23 6.08
N ALA A 122 5.91 16.10 5.76
CA ALA A 122 7.05 15.54 6.48
C ALA A 122 8.18 16.58 6.57
N SER A 123 8.86 16.63 7.71
CA SER A 123 10.07 17.48 7.86
C SER A 123 11.26 16.91 7.08
N LYS A 124 11.28 15.59 6.90
CA LYS A 124 12.34 14.87 6.18
C LYS A 124 11.80 13.56 5.64
N VAL A 125 11.99 13.31 4.35
CA VAL A 125 11.65 12.04 3.70
C VAL A 125 12.93 11.36 3.24
N ALA A 126 13.25 10.21 3.82
CA ALA A 126 14.29 9.33 3.32
C ALA A 126 13.66 8.10 2.66
N ALA A 127 14.29 7.57 1.62
CA ALA A 127 13.81 6.37 0.96
C ALA A 127 14.98 5.50 0.47
N THR A 128 14.81 4.18 0.53
CA THR A 128 15.80 3.24 0.02
C THR A 128 15.45 2.75 -1.37
N SER A 129 16.45 2.56 -2.22
CA SER A 129 16.32 1.89 -3.51
C SER A 129 17.68 1.36 -3.98
N GLY A 130 17.69 0.57 -5.06
CA GLY A 130 18.92 0.24 -5.76
C GLY A 130 19.46 1.45 -6.53
N THR A 131 20.78 1.46 -6.76
CA THR A 131 21.54 2.58 -7.34
C THR A 131 20.89 3.26 -8.55
N THR A 132 20.31 2.48 -9.47
CA THR A 132 19.77 3.01 -10.74
C THR A 132 18.49 3.82 -10.60
N LYS A 133 17.87 3.84 -9.42
CA LYS A 133 16.58 4.51 -9.17
C LYS A 133 16.66 5.59 -8.09
N LEU A 134 17.87 6.02 -7.68
CA LEU A 134 18.02 7.05 -6.64
C LEU A 134 17.48 8.41 -7.12
N GLU A 135 17.79 8.81 -8.35
CA GLU A 135 17.26 10.05 -8.96
C GLU A 135 15.72 10.03 -9.02
N LEU A 136 15.11 8.85 -9.24
CA LEU A 136 13.66 8.71 -9.16
C LEU A 136 13.15 9.07 -7.76
N LEU A 137 13.77 8.59 -6.68
CA LEU A 137 13.35 8.92 -5.31
C LEU A 137 13.40 10.44 -5.07
N GLU A 138 14.47 11.09 -5.50
CA GLU A 138 14.66 12.53 -5.35
C GLU A 138 13.60 13.30 -6.13
N SER A 139 13.34 12.93 -7.38
CA SER A 139 12.29 13.55 -8.21
C SER A 139 10.88 13.41 -7.63
N LEU A 140 10.63 12.35 -6.86
CA LEU A 140 9.36 12.11 -6.16
C LEU A 140 9.23 12.90 -4.85
N GLY A 141 10.31 13.56 -4.40
CA GLY A 141 10.33 14.41 -3.21
C GLY A 141 11.07 13.83 -2.01
N ALA A 142 11.86 12.76 -2.18
CA ALA A 142 12.76 12.30 -1.12
C ALA A 142 13.89 13.33 -0.89
N ASP A 143 14.10 13.70 0.37
CA ASP A 143 15.22 14.55 0.79
C ASP A 143 16.53 13.75 0.87
N ILE A 144 16.44 12.42 1.09
CA ILE A 144 17.58 11.50 1.14
C ILE A 144 17.24 10.23 0.36
N ALA A 145 18.01 9.95 -0.70
CA ALA A 145 17.97 8.67 -1.41
C ALA A 145 19.11 7.76 -0.91
N ILE A 146 18.74 6.61 -0.32
CA ILE A 146 19.69 5.66 0.26
C ILE A 146 19.88 4.47 -0.68
N ASP A 147 21.12 4.22 -1.08
CA ASP A 147 21.49 3.08 -1.91
C ASP A 147 21.71 1.84 -1.05
N TYR A 148 20.70 0.98 -0.94
CA TYR A 148 20.81 -0.21 -0.08
C TYR A 148 21.87 -1.21 -0.56
N THR A 149 22.38 -1.06 -1.79
CA THR A 149 23.44 -1.92 -2.33
C THR A 149 24.83 -1.54 -1.84
N LYS A 150 24.98 -0.34 -1.27
CA LYS A 150 26.25 0.21 -0.78
C LYS A 150 26.31 0.32 0.73
N GLU A 151 25.18 0.59 1.37
CA GLU A 151 25.09 0.78 2.81
C GLU A 151 23.79 0.22 3.37
N ASN A 152 23.84 -0.20 4.62
CA ASN A 152 22.68 -0.68 5.36
C ASN A 152 21.99 0.50 6.03
N PHE A 153 20.71 0.72 5.72
CA PHE A 153 19.94 1.83 6.29
C PHE A 153 19.86 1.78 7.83
N GLU A 154 19.88 0.57 8.42
CA GLU A 154 19.78 0.38 9.85
C GLU A 154 21.03 0.83 10.62
N ASP A 155 22.17 0.85 9.95
CA ASP A 155 23.49 1.20 10.51
C ASP A 155 23.76 2.71 10.39
N LEU A 156 22.91 3.45 9.66
CA LEU A 156 23.03 4.90 9.51
C LEU A 156 22.71 5.64 10.81
N PRO A 157 23.38 6.77 11.06
CA PRO A 157 23.19 7.56 12.28
C PRO A 157 21.80 8.22 12.35
N ASP A 158 21.23 8.56 11.19
CA ASP A 158 19.91 9.18 11.10
C ASP A 158 18.82 8.21 11.56
N LYS A 159 17.93 8.71 12.44
CA LYS A 159 16.75 7.99 12.92
C LYS A 159 15.48 8.78 12.59
N TYR A 160 14.38 8.06 12.39
CA TYR A 160 13.13 8.62 11.86
C TYR A 160 11.96 8.44 12.83
N ASP A 161 11.00 9.37 12.81
CA ASP A 161 9.79 9.24 13.64
C ASP A 161 8.93 8.05 13.19
N VAL A 162 8.89 7.81 11.87
CA VAL A 162 8.22 6.65 11.26
C VAL A 162 9.17 5.92 10.31
N VAL A 163 9.15 4.59 10.35
CA VAL A 163 9.71 3.76 9.26
C VAL A 163 8.57 3.03 8.56
N TYR A 164 8.47 3.22 7.25
CA TYR A 164 7.50 2.56 6.38
C TYR A 164 8.18 1.40 5.67
N ASP A 165 7.79 0.18 6.00
CA ASP A 165 8.38 -1.05 5.49
C ASP A 165 7.51 -1.69 4.40
N ALA A 166 7.96 -1.55 3.15
CA ALA A 166 7.32 -2.20 1.99
C ALA A 166 8.06 -3.48 1.53
N ILE A 167 8.94 -4.05 2.37
CA ILE A 167 9.73 -5.24 2.02
C ILE A 167 9.80 -6.32 3.12
N GLY A 168 9.21 -6.09 4.29
CA GLY A 168 9.12 -7.07 5.36
C GLY A 168 10.39 -7.18 6.20
N GLN A 169 11.17 -6.10 6.34
CA GLN A 169 12.40 -6.06 7.14
C GLN A 169 12.19 -5.35 8.49
N VAL A 170 11.12 -5.70 9.21
CA VAL A 170 10.70 -5.03 10.45
C VAL A 170 11.80 -5.03 11.52
N GLU A 171 12.55 -6.13 11.66
CA GLU A 171 13.64 -6.26 12.64
C GLU A 171 14.79 -5.29 12.40
N LYS A 172 14.98 -4.87 11.15
CA LYS A 172 15.95 -3.83 10.78
C LYS A 172 15.32 -2.44 10.85
N ALA A 173 14.06 -2.32 10.42
CA ALA A 173 13.30 -1.08 10.49
C ALA A 173 13.31 -0.49 11.91
N VAL A 174 13.10 -1.30 12.95
CA VAL A 174 13.10 -0.84 14.35
C VAL A 174 14.42 -0.19 14.79
N LYS A 175 15.55 -0.53 14.17
CA LYS A 175 16.86 0.09 14.44
C LYS A 175 17.00 1.49 13.86
N ALA A 176 16.20 1.81 12.83
CA ALA A 176 16.18 3.11 12.16
C ALA A 176 15.10 4.07 12.73
N VAL A 177 14.24 3.62 13.63
CA VAL A 177 13.22 4.47 14.28
C VAL A 177 13.82 5.22 15.47
N LYS A 178 13.35 6.44 15.76
CA LYS A 178 13.64 7.17 17.00
C LYS A 178 13.02 6.48 18.23
N GLU A 179 13.42 6.88 19.43
CA GLU A 179 12.68 6.46 20.63
C GLU A 179 11.25 7.03 20.60
N GLY A 180 10.24 6.19 20.83
CA GLY A 180 8.83 6.59 20.78
C GLY A 180 8.22 6.70 19.37
N GLY A 181 9.00 6.45 18.32
CA GLY A 181 8.49 6.33 16.96
C GLY A 181 7.85 4.97 16.66
N SER A 182 7.39 4.80 15.41
CA SER A 182 6.70 3.59 14.96
C SER A 182 7.24 3.01 13.65
N VAL A 183 7.14 1.70 13.50
CA VAL A 183 7.27 1.03 12.20
C VAL A 183 5.88 0.70 11.69
N VAL A 184 5.57 1.01 10.45
CA VAL A 184 4.42 0.45 9.73
C VAL A 184 4.92 -0.51 8.66
N SER A 185 4.35 -1.70 8.57
CA SER A 185 4.68 -2.66 7.50
C SER A 185 3.42 -3.07 6.74
N ILE A 186 3.58 -3.21 5.43
CA ILE A 186 2.55 -3.70 4.49
C ILE A 186 2.85 -5.11 3.98
N VAL A 187 3.96 -5.70 4.43
CA VAL A 187 4.34 -7.07 4.07
C VAL A 187 4.00 -7.99 5.24
N PHE A 188 3.24 -9.04 4.96
CA PHE A 188 2.99 -10.09 5.92
C PHE A 188 4.24 -10.97 6.05
N THR A 189 5.15 -10.61 6.93
CA THR A 189 6.16 -11.54 7.43
C THR A 189 5.64 -12.14 8.72
N GLY A 190 5.57 -13.47 8.79
CA GLY A 190 5.14 -14.18 9.99
C GLY A 190 6.08 -13.84 11.15
N VAL A 191 5.72 -12.83 11.93
CA VAL A 191 6.38 -12.54 13.20
C VAL A 191 6.12 -13.75 14.10
N SER A 192 7.18 -14.21 14.78
CA SER A 192 7.30 -15.44 15.57
C SER A 192 6.05 -15.93 16.30
N SER A 193 6.00 -17.24 16.57
CA SER A 193 5.01 -18.12 17.23
C SER A 193 3.97 -17.57 18.24
N ASP A 194 4.06 -16.33 18.69
CA ASP A 194 3.11 -15.66 19.58
C ASP A 194 1.88 -15.08 18.84
N ALA A 195 1.84 -15.15 17.50
CA ALA A 195 0.79 -14.58 16.65
C ALA A 195 -0.32 -15.55 16.20
N GLN A 196 -0.72 -16.51 17.06
CA GLN A 196 -1.73 -17.53 16.69
C GLN A 196 -3.20 -17.08 16.68
N ASN A 197 -3.53 -15.86 17.13
CA ASN A 197 -4.92 -15.35 17.19
C ASN A 197 -5.12 -14.11 16.29
N TRP A 198 -5.00 -14.29 14.96
CA TRP A 198 -4.98 -13.22 13.96
C TRP A 198 -6.33 -13.00 13.22
N ASP A 199 -6.66 -11.74 12.92
CA ASP A 199 -7.75 -11.32 12.02
C ASP A 199 -7.19 -10.93 10.63
N LYS A 200 -7.42 -11.80 9.65
CA LYS A 200 -6.92 -11.72 8.26
C LYS A 200 -7.45 -10.54 7.43
N SER A 201 -8.31 -9.69 8.00
CA SER A 201 -8.96 -8.58 7.27
C SER A 201 -8.18 -7.26 7.22
N LYS A 202 -7.02 -7.13 7.89
CA LYS A 202 -6.29 -5.85 8.01
C LYS A 202 -4.98 -5.82 7.19
N LEU A 203 -4.84 -4.80 6.32
CA LEU A 203 -3.80 -4.64 5.29
C LEU A 203 -2.46 -4.02 5.76
N CYS A 204 -2.41 -3.33 6.91
CA CYS A 204 -1.15 -2.81 7.46
C CYS A 204 -1.07 -2.93 8.98
N TYR A 205 0.14 -3.00 9.52
CA TYR A 205 0.41 -3.11 10.96
C TYR A 205 1.35 -2.03 11.45
N ALA A 206 1.04 -1.40 12.59
CA ALA A 206 1.91 -0.45 13.27
C ALA A 206 2.50 -1.05 14.56
N TYR A 207 3.82 -0.98 14.71
CA TYR A 207 4.58 -1.42 15.87
C TYR A 207 5.16 -0.21 16.60
N ASN A 208 4.95 -0.13 17.93
CA ASN A 208 5.48 0.94 18.77
C ASN A 208 6.70 0.47 19.57
N ARG A 209 7.82 1.18 19.39
CA ARG A 209 9.11 0.84 19.99
C ARG A 209 9.14 0.98 21.52
N LYS A 210 8.38 1.91 22.11
CA LYS A 210 8.42 2.20 23.54
C LYS A 210 7.76 1.11 24.39
N GLU A 211 6.72 0.50 23.86
CA GLU A 211 5.92 -0.48 24.60
C GLU A 211 6.26 -1.93 24.24
N ASN A 212 7.15 -2.15 23.24
CA ASN A 212 7.45 -3.46 22.67
C ASN A 212 6.18 -4.29 22.34
N ARG A 213 5.09 -3.61 21.98
CA ARG A 213 3.78 -4.19 21.69
C ARG A 213 3.08 -3.42 20.57
N ARG A 214 2.10 -4.08 19.95
CA ARG A 214 1.21 -3.56 18.91
C ARG A 214 0.45 -2.33 19.42
N VAL A 215 0.31 -1.32 18.57
CA VAL A 215 -0.67 -0.24 18.77
C VAL A 215 -1.76 -0.43 17.72
N GLU A 216 -2.96 -0.78 18.17
CA GLU A 216 -4.13 -0.70 17.30
C GLU A 216 -4.46 0.77 17.10
N SER A 217 -4.43 1.24 15.85
CA SER A 217 -5.03 2.52 15.51
C SER A 217 -6.54 2.41 15.78
N ASN A 218 -7.03 3.09 16.81
CA ASN A 218 -8.47 3.22 17.08
C ASN A 218 -9.12 3.93 15.88
N SER A 219 -9.66 3.17 14.93
CA SER A 219 -10.45 3.66 13.80
C SER A 219 -11.87 4.11 14.20
N SER A 220 -12.20 4.13 15.49
CA SER A 220 -13.53 4.48 16.03
C SER A 220 -13.89 5.97 15.98
N LYS A 221 -13.22 6.78 15.15
CA LYS A 221 -13.53 8.22 14.96
C LYS A 221 -13.66 8.66 13.50
N LEU A 222 -14.03 7.77 12.58
CA LEU A 222 -14.72 8.22 11.37
C LEU A 222 -16.17 8.51 11.74
N GLY A 223 -16.37 9.61 12.47
CA GLY A 223 -17.67 10.22 12.65
C GLY A 223 -18.12 10.80 11.31
N ASN A 224 -19.31 10.40 10.89
CA ASN A 224 -20.14 10.94 9.81
C ASN A 224 -19.61 12.24 9.19
N ILE A 225 -19.13 12.14 7.96
CA ILE A 225 -19.08 13.28 7.06
C ILE A 225 -20.39 13.20 6.27
N ASN A 226 -21.32 14.08 6.63
CA ASN A 226 -22.56 14.32 5.89
C ASN A 226 -22.25 14.90 4.50
#